data_AF-A0A7L2RQ63-F1
#
_entry.id   AF-A0A7L2RQ63-F1
#
_cell.length_a   1.000
_cell.length_b   1.000
_cell.length_c   1.000
_cell.angle_alpha   90.00
_cell.angle_beta   90.00
_cell.angle_gamma   90.00
#
_symmetry.space_group_name_H-M   'P 1'
#
loop_
_entity.id
_entity.type
_entity.pdbx_description
1 polymer ?
#
loop_
_entity_poly.entity_id
_entity_poly.type
_entity_poly.pdbx_seq_one_letter_code
_entity_poly.pdbx_strand_id
1 'polypeptide(L)'
;EAEAADWMLEFACSCLCRHFIGENEAEFRRWRDVAQALINGFFKIPTHQKKRVYLCQFLIRIAKGKSLELQFENDQRISPLESALSFWTLLEKEEMKLEKLHEDIRRFILIQIVAVHMENRYFKEAAEVLERLLTDSESDKLLRVKLSTVIRNKDPYVPLLESFSYSRLINKIKSYVELFMTENKTNFLIQETTNHVKSEGLGATALQNASVTVSEKSNLETKQRFVLNITLMRDVLGQSL
;
A
#
# COMPACT_ATOMS: atom_id res chain seq x y z
N GLU A 1 -25.96 -5.73 -0.89
CA GLU A 1 -24.99 -4.94 -0.08
C GLU A 1 -23.59 -5.55 -0.10
N ALA A 2 -23.39 -6.82 0.30
CA ALA A 2 -22.07 -7.46 0.32
C ALA A 2 -21.34 -7.45 -1.04
N GLU A 3 -22.03 -7.74 -2.14
CA GLU A 3 -21.46 -7.69 -3.48
C GLU A 3 -21.02 -6.27 -3.90
N ALA A 4 -21.81 -5.25 -3.54
CA ALA A 4 -21.42 -3.87 -3.76
C ALA A 4 -20.19 -3.48 -2.92
N ALA A 5 -20.10 -3.93 -1.66
CA ALA A 5 -18.94 -3.71 -0.81
C ALA A 5 -17.67 -4.34 -1.39
N ASP A 6 -17.78 -5.54 -1.97
CA ASP A 6 -16.68 -6.18 -2.70
C ASP A 6 -16.22 -5.32 -3.88
N TRP A 7 -17.12 -4.92 -4.79
CA TRP A 7 -16.76 -4.08 -5.92
C TRP A 7 -16.15 -2.73 -5.51
N MET A 8 -16.69 -2.11 -4.46
CA MET A 8 -16.16 -0.87 -3.91
C MET A 8 -14.74 -1.05 -3.37
N LEU A 9 -14.46 -2.14 -2.65
CA LEU A 9 -13.12 -2.45 -2.16
C LEU A 9 -12.14 -2.72 -3.32
N GLU A 10 -12.57 -3.48 -4.33
CA GLU A 10 -11.73 -3.73 -5.51
C GLU A 10 -11.37 -2.45 -6.24
N PHE A 11 -12.33 -1.53 -6.37
CA PHE A 11 -12.12 -0.23 -6.98
C PHE A 11 -11.21 0.66 -6.14
N ALA A 12 -11.45 0.74 -4.84
CA ALA A 12 -10.61 1.51 -3.92
C ALA A 12 -9.16 1.00 -3.92
N CYS A 13 -8.95 -0.32 -3.87
CA CYS A 13 -7.64 -0.96 -3.99
C CYS A 13 -6.97 -0.59 -5.32
N SER A 14 -7.70 -0.69 -6.43
CA SER A 14 -7.19 -0.33 -7.76
C SER A 14 -6.72 1.11 -7.85
N CYS A 15 -7.49 2.05 -7.27
CA CYS A 15 -7.13 3.46 -7.22
C CYS A 15 -5.93 3.72 -6.32
N LEU A 16 -5.90 3.10 -5.13
CA LEU A 16 -4.78 3.18 -4.21
C LEU A 16 -3.47 2.71 -4.87
N CYS A 17 -3.49 1.57 -5.54
CA CYS A 17 -2.37 1.01 -6.30
C CYS A 17 -1.90 1.96 -7.41
N ARG A 18 -2.83 2.51 -8.21
CA ARG A 18 -2.50 3.45 -9.29
C ARG A 18 -1.79 4.70 -8.76
N HIS A 19 -2.31 5.29 -7.68
CA HIS A 19 -1.74 6.50 -7.10
C HIS A 19 -0.45 6.25 -6.33
N PHE A 20 -0.26 5.03 -5.80
CA PHE A 20 1.02 4.61 -5.24
C PHE A 20 2.11 4.51 -6.32
N ILE A 21 1.82 3.85 -7.46
CA ILE A 21 2.76 3.75 -8.58
C ILE A 21 3.10 5.13 -9.15
N GLY A 22 2.07 5.97 -9.37
CA GLY A 22 2.21 7.31 -9.93
C GLY A 22 2.68 8.38 -8.93
N GLU A 23 3.00 8.01 -7.69
CA GLU A 23 3.47 8.93 -6.62
C GLU A 23 2.57 10.15 -6.39
N ASN A 24 1.26 10.00 -6.62
CA ASN A 24 0.30 11.07 -6.36
C ASN A 24 -0.15 11.00 -4.90
N GLU A 25 0.58 11.67 -4.01
CA GLU A 25 0.37 11.59 -2.56
C GLU A 25 -1.02 12.07 -2.13
N ALA A 26 -1.54 13.14 -2.75
CA ALA A 26 -2.85 13.70 -2.40
C ALA A 26 -3.98 12.69 -2.71
N GLU A 27 -3.96 12.11 -3.90
CA GLU A 27 -4.93 11.10 -4.29
C GLU A 27 -4.74 9.78 -3.54
N PHE A 28 -3.49 9.38 -3.27
CA PHE A 28 -3.20 8.22 -2.45
C PHE A 28 -3.81 8.36 -1.05
N ARG A 29 -3.67 9.53 -0.40
CA ARG A 29 -4.30 9.79 0.91
C ARG A 29 -5.82 9.70 0.84
N ARG A 30 -6.44 10.27 -0.19
CA ARG A 30 -7.90 10.21 -0.38
C ARG A 30 -8.39 8.76 -0.51
N TRP A 31 -7.72 7.96 -1.34
CA TRP A 31 -8.09 6.56 -1.55
C TRP A 31 -7.73 5.65 -0.39
N ARG A 32 -6.70 5.98 0.39
CA ARG A 32 -6.41 5.33 1.67
C ARG A 32 -7.61 5.45 2.60
N ASP A 33 -8.16 6.65 2.78
CA ASP A 33 -9.25 6.87 3.73
C ASP A 33 -10.50 6.09 3.32
N VAL A 34 -10.81 6.04 2.02
CA VAL A 34 -11.89 5.22 1.46
C VAL A 34 -11.64 3.72 1.68
N ALA A 35 -10.46 3.23 1.32
CA ALA A 35 -10.11 1.82 1.49
C ALA A 35 -10.17 1.40 2.96
N GLN A 36 -9.68 2.24 3.89
CA GLN A 36 -9.72 1.96 5.32
C GLN A 36 -11.15 1.91 5.85
N ALA A 37 -12.02 2.83 5.42
CA ALA A 37 -13.43 2.81 5.82
C ALA A 37 -14.14 1.54 5.33
N LEU A 38 -13.89 1.12 4.08
CA LEU A 38 -14.44 -0.12 3.54
C LEU A 38 -13.92 -1.36 4.29
N ILE A 39 -12.61 -1.42 4.56
CA ILE A 39 -11.99 -2.53 5.29
C ILE A 39 -12.57 -2.64 6.71
N ASN A 40 -12.72 -1.52 7.41
CA ASN A 40 -13.28 -1.48 8.77
C ASN A 40 -14.78 -1.83 8.80
N GLY A 41 -15.49 -1.69 7.67
CA GLY A 41 -16.89 -2.08 7.54
C GLY A 41 -17.10 -3.59 7.48
N PHE A 42 -16.07 -4.39 7.17
CA PHE A 42 -16.19 -5.84 7.19
C PHE A 42 -16.17 -6.38 8.62
N PHE A 43 -17.25 -7.05 9.03
CA PHE A 43 -17.24 -7.87 10.26
C PHE A 43 -16.20 -9.00 10.16
N LYS A 44 -16.03 -9.57 8.96
CA LYS A 44 -15.00 -10.56 8.63
C LYS A 44 -14.56 -10.37 7.18
N ILE A 45 -13.25 -10.31 6.95
CA ILE A 45 -12.68 -10.20 5.60
C ILE A 45 -13.04 -11.44 4.79
N PRO A 46 -13.74 -11.31 3.64
CA PRO A 46 -14.01 -12.43 2.75
C PRO A 46 -12.72 -13.06 2.22
N THR A 47 -12.71 -14.39 2.06
CA THR A 47 -11.49 -15.12 1.65
C THR A 47 -10.93 -14.61 0.33
N HIS A 48 -11.78 -14.35 -0.67
CA HIS A 48 -11.36 -13.82 -1.98
C HIS A 48 -10.86 -12.37 -1.92
N GLN A 49 -11.17 -11.62 -0.87
CA GLN A 49 -10.73 -10.23 -0.68
C GLN A 49 -9.44 -10.11 0.15
N LYS A 50 -8.98 -11.18 0.81
CA LYS A 50 -7.79 -11.14 1.69
C LYS A 50 -6.57 -10.51 1.03
N LYS A 51 -6.17 -11.00 -0.15
CA LYS A 51 -5.02 -10.47 -0.90
C LYS A 51 -5.14 -8.95 -1.13
N ARG A 52 -6.33 -8.44 -1.45
CA ARG A 52 -6.59 -7.00 -1.65
C ARG A 52 -6.53 -6.20 -0.36
N VAL A 53 -7.14 -6.71 0.72
CA VAL A 53 -7.09 -6.05 2.02
C VAL A 53 -5.64 -5.97 2.51
N TYR A 54 -4.89 -7.07 2.43
CA TYR A 54 -3.49 -7.09 2.83
C TYR A 54 -2.65 -6.12 2.00
N LEU A 55 -2.87 -6.05 0.68
CA LEU A 55 -2.19 -5.10 -0.17
C LEU A 55 -2.50 -3.64 0.22
N CYS A 56 -3.76 -3.31 0.45
CA CYS A 56 -4.14 -1.96 0.89
C CYS A 56 -3.44 -1.62 2.21
N GLN A 57 -3.55 -2.50 3.22
CA GLN A 57 -2.95 -2.28 4.53
C GLN A 57 -1.42 -2.16 4.45
N PHE A 58 -0.77 -2.97 3.60
CA PHE A 58 0.65 -2.91 3.31
C PHE A 58 1.07 -1.56 2.71
N LEU A 59 0.43 -1.13 1.61
CA LEU A 59 0.78 0.12 0.93
C LEU A 59 0.59 1.35 1.82
N ILE A 60 -0.46 1.38 2.64
CA ILE A 60 -0.73 2.47 3.58
C ILE A 60 0.41 2.62 4.59
N ARG A 61 0.90 1.51 5.13
CA ARG A 61 2.00 1.48 6.10
C ARG A 61 3.34 1.79 5.46
N ILE A 62 3.59 1.25 4.26
CA ILE A 62 4.77 1.61 3.46
C ILE A 62 4.77 3.11 3.20
N ALA A 63 3.68 3.74 2.76
CA ALA A 63 3.66 5.19 2.52
C ALA A 63 4.01 6.04 3.77
N LYS A 64 3.91 5.45 4.98
CA LYS A 64 4.27 6.07 6.26
C LYS A 64 5.47 5.39 6.94
N GLY A 65 6.25 4.60 6.21
CA GLY A 65 7.30 3.75 6.76
C GLY A 65 8.39 4.49 7.53
N LYS A 66 8.66 5.76 7.17
CA LYS A 66 9.67 6.59 7.84
C LYS A 66 9.15 7.36 9.07
N SER A 67 7.84 7.40 9.28
CA SER A 67 7.19 8.15 10.37
C SER A 67 7.08 7.30 11.63
N LEU A 68 8.17 7.17 12.39
CA LEU A 68 8.23 6.34 13.60
C LEU A 68 7.26 6.80 14.72
N GLU A 69 6.76 8.03 14.64
CA GLU A 69 5.75 8.58 15.53
C GLU A 69 4.33 8.04 15.27
N LEU A 70 4.08 7.44 14.09
CA LEU A 70 2.78 6.91 13.72
C LEU A 70 2.59 5.48 14.21
N GLN A 71 1.42 5.22 14.76
CA GLN A 71 1.07 3.93 15.37
C GLN A 71 -0.07 3.28 14.58
N PHE A 72 0.18 2.06 14.09
CA PHE A 72 -0.80 1.25 13.36
C PHE A 72 -1.33 0.07 14.19
N GLU A 73 -0.55 -0.37 15.17
CA GLU A 73 -0.87 -1.52 16.02
C GLU A 73 -1.11 -1.06 17.46
N ASN A 74 -1.78 -1.90 18.25
CA ASN A 74 -2.00 -1.61 19.67
C ASN A 74 -0.70 -1.61 20.49
N ASP A 75 0.27 -2.44 20.08
CA ASP A 75 1.61 -2.42 20.66
C ASP A 75 2.39 -1.24 20.09
N GLN A 76 2.62 -0.24 20.94
CA GLN A 76 3.29 1.02 20.58
C GLN A 76 4.75 0.85 20.14
N ARG A 77 5.34 -0.33 20.35
CA ARG A 77 6.71 -0.65 19.92
C ARG A 77 6.79 -1.00 18.43
N ILE A 78 5.65 -1.26 17.79
CA ILE A 78 5.59 -1.70 16.40
C ILE A 78 5.58 -0.47 15.49
N SER A 79 6.71 -0.22 14.83
CA SER A 79 6.82 0.85 13.84
C SER A 79 5.95 0.57 12.59
N PRO A 80 5.67 1.60 11.76
CA PRO A 80 4.93 1.41 10.52
C PRO A 80 5.53 0.35 9.59
N LEU A 81 6.86 0.23 9.50
CA LEU A 81 7.49 -0.78 8.64
C LEU A 81 7.40 -2.20 9.19
N GLU A 82 7.44 -2.38 10.52
CA GLU A 82 7.18 -3.69 11.13
C GLU A 82 5.74 -4.13 10.92
N SER A 83 4.82 -3.17 11.07
CA SER A 83 3.42 -3.40 10.76
C SER A 83 3.25 -3.69 9.26
N ALA A 84 3.99 -3.03 8.36
CA ALA A 84 3.99 -3.38 6.93
C ALA A 84 4.51 -4.79 6.68
N LEU A 85 5.57 -5.20 7.38
CA LEU A 85 6.16 -6.54 7.26
C LEU A 85 5.15 -7.64 7.60
N SER A 86 4.28 -7.43 8.60
CA SER A 86 3.25 -8.42 8.96
C SER A 86 2.25 -8.64 7.82
N PHE A 87 1.80 -7.57 7.17
CA PHE A 87 0.92 -7.66 5.99
C PHE A 87 1.66 -8.22 4.77
N TRP A 88 2.95 -7.93 4.62
CA TRP A 88 3.77 -8.54 3.57
C TRP A 88 3.84 -10.06 3.75
N THR A 89 4.09 -10.56 4.96
CA THR A 89 4.06 -12.00 5.26
C THR A 89 2.70 -12.65 4.96
N LEU A 90 1.60 -11.91 5.11
CA LEU A 90 0.27 -12.39 4.72
C LEU A 90 0.13 -12.45 3.20
N LEU A 91 0.59 -11.44 2.45
CA LEU A 91 0.58 -11.44 0.98
C LEU A 91 1.39 -12.60 0.39
N GLU A 92 2.53 -12.92 0.98
CA GLU A 92 3.38 -14.03 0.55
C GLU A 92 2.68 -15.39 0.64
N LYS A 93 1.80 -15.55 1.64
CA LYS A 93 0.99 -16.78 1.80
C LYS A 93 -0.15 -16.86 0.79
N GLU A 94 -0.61 -15.73 0.26
CA GLU A 94 -1.69 -15.67 -0.74
C GLU A 94 -1.17 -15.86 -2.18
N GLU A 95 0.16 -15.78 -2.42
CA GLU A 95 0.73 -15.91 -3.76
C GLU A 95 2.12 -16.59 -3.76
N MET A 96 2.18 -17.85 -4.20
CA MET A 96 3.44 -18.61 -4.20
C MET A 96 4.27 -18.43 -5.48
N LYS A 97 3.76 -17.81 -6.55
CA LYS A 97 4.50 -17.74 -7.83
C LYS A 97 5.63 -16.71 -7.87
N LEU A 98 5.67 -15.79 -6.89
CA LEU A 98 6.58 -14.64 -6.88
C LEU A 98 7.68 -14.75 -5.82
N GLU A 99 8.09 -15.98 -5.45
CA GLU A 99 9.00 -16.27 -4.32
C GLU A 99 10.22 -15.35 -4.25
N LYS A 100 10.92 -15.16 -5.37
CA LYS A 100 12.12 -14.31 -5.42
C LYS A 100 11.81 -12.83 -5.17
N LEU A 101 10.75 -12.30 -5.79
CA LEU A 101 10.35 -10.90 -5.59
C LEU A 101 9.85 -10.69 -4.15
N HIS A 102 9.14 -11.68 -3.60
CA HIS A 102 8.69 -11.71 -2.22
C HIS A 102 9.86 -11.66 -1.24
N GLU A 103 10.84 -12.54 -1.43
CA GLU A 103 12.05 -12.56 -0.60
C GLU A 103 12.83 -11.26 -0.69
N ASP A 104 13.00 -10.73 -1.90
CA ASP A 104 13.66 -9.44 -2.12
C ASP A 104 12.96 -8.32 -1.33
N ILE A 105 11.64 -8.16 -1.49
CA ILE A 105 10.89 -7.10 -0.80
C ILE A 105 10.95 -7.30 0.71
N ARG A 106 10.77 -8.53 1.21
CA ARG A 106 10.87 -8.84 2.65
C ARG A 106 12.24 -8.43 3.20
N ARG A 107 13.31 -8.78 2.49
CA ARG A 107 14.68 -8.41 2.87
C ARG A 107 14.89 -6.90 2.88
N PHE A 108 14.36 -6.18 1.90
CA PHE A 108 14.41 -4.72 1.88
C PHE A 108 13.65 -4.11 3.07
N ILE A 109 12.46 -4.62 3.40
CA ILE A 109 11.67 -4.13 4.55
C ILE A 109 12.46 -4.34 5.86
N LEU A 110 13.00 -5.53 6.09
CA LEU A 110 13.80 -5.85 7.28
C LEU A 110 14.99 -4.90 7.45
N ILE A 111 15.74 -4.66 6.38
CA ILE A 111 16.88 -3.74 6.40
C ILE A 111 16.41 -2.29 6.63
N GLN A 112 15.31 -1.88 6.00
CA GLN A 112 14.79 -0.52 6.14
C GLN A 112 14.19 -0.25 7.53
N ILE A 113 13.65 -1.25 8.23
CA ILE A 113 13.23 -1.11 9.63
C ILE A 113 14.42 -0.63 10.48
N VAL A 114 15.58 -1.30 10.35
CA VAL A 114 16.80 -0.89 11.06
C VAL A 114 17.31 0.46 10.55
N ALA A 115 17.37 0.65 9.22
CA ALA A 115 17.89 1.87 8.61
C ALA A 115 17.15 3.13 9.10
N VAL A 116 15.81 3.10 9.14
CA VAL A 116 15.00 4.24 9.56
C VAL A 116 15.25 4.59 11.03
N HIS A 117 15.39 3.60 11.92
CA HIS A 117 15.76 3.86 13.32
C HIS A 117 17.17 4.46 13.42
N MET A 118 18.12 3.94 12.64
CA MET A 118 19.50 4.44 12.60
C MET A 118 19.58 5.89 12.08
N GLU A 119 18.85 6.22 11.01
CA GLU A 119 18.72 7.59 10.45
C GLU A 119 18.19 8.58 11.50
N ASN A 120 17.27 8.13 12.37
CA ASN A 120 16.70 8.92 13.47
C ASN A 120 17.51 8.88 14.77
N ARG A 121 18.68 8.23 14.78
CA ARG A 121 19.56 8.05 15.96
C ARG A 121 18.92 7.23 17.11
N TYR A 122 17.89 6.45 16.82
CA TYR A 122 17.25 5.53 17.77
C TYR A 122 17.99 4.19 17.79
N PHE A 123 19.25 4.22 18.24
CA PHE A 123 20.16 3.07 18.17
C PHE A 123 19.74 1.91 19.08
N LYS A 124 19.14 2.23 20.24
CA LYS A 124 18.70 1.23 21.21
C LYS A 124 17.48 0.50 20.66
N GLU A 125 16.53 1.24 20.13
CA GLU A 125 15.31 0.76 19.48
C GLU A 125 15.68 -0.06 18.22
N ALA A 126 16.68 0.37 17.45
CA ALA A 126 17.22 -0.38 16.33
C ALA A 126 17.77 -1.75 16.74
N ALA A 127 18.43 -1.85 17.90
CA ALA A 127 18.90 -3.12 18.44
C ALA A 127 17.74 -3.99 18.93
N GLU A 128 16.79 -3.41 19.67
CA GLU A 128 15.61 -4.12 20.18
C GLU A 128 14.73 -4.68 19.05
N VAL A 129 14.52 -3.91 17.98
CA VAL A 129 13.75 -4.36 16.83
C VAL A 129 14.48 -5.45 16.04
N LEU A 130 15.80 -5.34 15.89
CA LEU A 130 16.60 -6.36 15.20
C LEU A 130 16.50 -7.72 15.91
N GLU A 131 16.63 -7.73 17.23
CA GLU A 131 16.54 -8.95 18.05
C GLU A 131 15.14 -9.57 18.02
N ARG A 132 14.10 -8.74 17.91
CA ARG A 132 12.70 -9.19 17.86
C ARG A 132 12.30 -9.72 16.48
N LEU A 133 12.88 -9.19 15.40
CA LEU A 133 12.54 -9.56 14.03
C LEU A 133 13.36 -10.72 13.46
N LEU A 134 14.66 -10.77 13.75
CA LEU A 134 15.55 -11.79 13.21
C LEU A 134 15.82 -12.87 14.25
N THR A 135 15.29 -14.06 13.99
CA THR A 135 15.49 -15.24 14.83
C THR A 135 16.87 -15.88 14.59
N ASP A 136 17.24 -16.90 15.38
CA ASP A 136 18.48 -17.67 15.21
C ASP A 136 18.45 -18.65 14.02
N SER A 137 17.61 -18.39 13.01
CA SER A 137 17.61 -19.16 11.76
C SER A 137 18.92 -18.90 10.98
N GLU A 138 19.44 -19.92 10.28
CA GLU A 138 20.70 -19.77 9.53
C GLU A 138 20.59 -18.74 8.39
N SER A 139 19.39 -18.54 7.82
CA SER A 139 19.14 -17.52 6.79
C SER A 139 19.21 -16.09 7.35
N ASP A 140 18.78 -15.89 8.59
CA ASP A 140 18.73 -14.57 9.24
C ASP A 140 20.06 -14.20 9.89
N LYS A 141 20.84 -15.19 10.32
CA LYS A 141 22.10 -15.04 11.06
C LYS A 141 23.10 -14.10 10.38
N LEU A 142 23.34 -14.27 9.08
CA LEU A 142 24.27 -13.40 8.34
C LEU A 142 23.76 -11.96 8.26
N LEU A 143 22.45 -11.76 8.06
CA LEU A 143 21.85 -10.43 7.99
C LEU A 143 21.89 -9.75 9.37
N ARG A 144 21.55 -10.49 10.43
CA ARG A 144 21.61 -10.03 11.82
C ARG A 144 23.02 -9.56 12.19
N VAL A 145 24.05 -10.38 11.96
CA VAL A 145 25.45 -10.01 12.25
C VAL A 145 25.86 -8.72 11.53
N LYS A 146 25.49 -8.56 10.26
CA LYS A 146 25.75 -7.35 9.49
C LYS A 146 25.04 -6.14 10.11
N LEU A 147 23.74 -6.23 10.38
CA LEU A 147 22.95 -5.12 10.95
C LEU A 147 23.39 -4.78 12.38
N SER A 148 23.69 -5.77 13.23
CA SER A 148 24.24 -5.55 14.57
C SER A 148 25.56 -4.79 14.53
N THR A 149 26.42 -5.07 13.55
CA THR A 149 27.67 -4.33 13.34
C THR A 149 27.42 -2.88 12.97
N VAL A 150 26.45 -2.62 12.09
CA VAL A 150 26.03 -1.27 11.70
C VAL A 150 25.49 -0.49 12.90
N ILE A 151 24.60 -1.10 13.69
CA ILE A 151 24.03 -0.50 14.91
C ILE A 151 25.12 -0.18 15.93
N ARG A 152 26.04 -1.12 16.19
CA ARG A 152 27.17 -0.92 17.11
C ARG A 152 28.06 0.23 16.70
N ASN A 153 28.34 0.35 15.41
CA ASN A 153 29.17 1.43 14.86
C ASN A 153 28.44 2.78 14.83
N LYS A 154 27.11 2.80 15.02
CA LYS A 154 26.26 4.00 15.02
C LYS A 154 26.36 4.82 13.73
N ASP A 155 26.64 4.15 12.62
CA ASP A 155 26.81 4.77 11.30
C ASP A 155 25.67 4.33 10.36
N PRO A 156 24.71 5.22 10.02
CA PRO A 156 23.64 4.91 9.09
C PRO A 156 24.06 4.98 7.61
N TYR A 157 25.26 5.49 7.29
CA TYR A 157 25.71 5.74 5.90
C TYR A 157 26.69 4.69 5.40
N VAL A 158 26.40 3.43 5.71
CA VAL A 158 27.21 2.29 5.28
C VAL A 158 26.73 1.74 3.92
N PRO A 159 27.61 1.15 3.10
CA PRO A 159 27.25 0.62 1.78
C PRO A 159 26.08 -0.38 1.79
N LEU A 160 25.91 -1.13 2.87
CA LEU A 160 24.77 -2.02 3.05
C LEU A 160 23.44 -1.26 3.05
N LEU A 161 23.32 -0.17 3.81
CA LEU A 161 22.07 0.60 3.89
C LEU A 161 21.81 1.40 2.63
N GLU A 162 22.87 1.90 1.97
CA GLU A 162 22.78 2.58 0.68
C GLU A 162 22.28 1.64 -0.44
N SER A 163 22.82 0.43 -0.52
CA SER A 163 22.39 -0.56 -1.53
C SER A 163 20.94 -1.02 -1.35
N PHE A 164 20.45 -0.97 -0.11
CA PHE A 164 19.08 -1.31 0.27
C PHE A 164 18.21 -0.07 0.53
N SER A 165 18.42 1.04 -0.19
CA SER A 165 17.71 2.30 0.05
C SER A 165 16.18 2.19 0.03
N TYR A 166 15.52 3.11 0.75
CA TYR A 166 14.06 3.21 0.77
C TYR A 166 13.46 3.40 -0.63
N SER A 167 14.09 4.20 -1.49
CA SER A 167 13.64 4.39 -2.88
C SER A 167 13.67 3.09 -3.69
N ARG A 168 14.69 2.25 -3.50
CA ARG A 168 14.78 0.94 -4.14
C ARG A 168 13.72 -0.03 -3.61
N LEU A 169 13.41 0.02 -2.30
CA LEU A 169 12.27 -0.71 -1.73
C LEU A 169 10.96 -0.31 -2.42
N ILE A 170 10.69 1.00 -2.51
CA ILE A 170 9.48 1.51 -3.17
C ILE A 170 9.40 1.03 -4.63
N ASN A 171 10.50 1.09 -5.39
CA ASN A 171 10.51 0.61 -6.77
C ASN A 171 10.19 -0.89 -6.89
N LYS A 172 10.73 -1.74 -6.00
CA LYS A 172 10.38 -3.18 -5.99
C LYS A 172 8.91 -3.40 -5.65
N ILE A 173 8.37 -2.65 -4.69
CA ILE A 173 6.94 -2.70 -4.35
C ILE A 173 6.08 -2.28 -5.53
N LYS A 174 6.45 -1.22 -6.27
CA LYS A 174 5.73 -0.82 -7.48
C LYS A 174 5.68 -1.93 -8.51
N SER A 175 6.79 -2.62 -8.76
CA SER A 175 6.80 -3.79 -9.66
C SER A 175 5.84 -4.89 -9.19
N TYR A 176 5.77 -5.16 -7.89
CA TYR A 176 4.78 -6.09 -7.34
C TYR A 176 3.34 -5.60 -7.57
N VAL A 177 3.07 -4.32 -7.32
CA VAL A 177 1.73 -3.72 -7.52
C VAL A 177 1.33 -3.75 -8.99
N GLU A 178 2.24 -3.52 -9.93
CA GLU A 178 1.98 -3.61 -11.37
C GLU A 178 1.59 -5.03 -11.80
N LEU A 179 2.30 -6.05 -11.27
CA LEU A 179 1.95 -7.46 -11.48
C LEU A 179 0.56 -7.77 -10.90
N PHE A 180 0.31 -7.36 -9.65
CA PHE A 180 -0.98 -7.52 -8.99
C PHE A 180 -2.11 -6.89 -9.82
N MET A 181 -1.94 -5.65 -10.28
CA MET A 181 -2.93 -4.95 -11.09
C MET A 181 -3.15 -5.61 -12.45
N THR A 182 -2.12 -6.24 -13.01
CA THR A 182 -2.21 -6.95 -14.29
C THR A 182 -3.00 -8.25 -14.17
N GLU A 183 -2.81 -8.99 -13.08
CA GLU A 183 -3.55 -10.21 -12.78
C GLU A 183 -5.03 -9.93 -12.45
N ASN A 184 -5.33 -8.75 -11.87
CA ASN A 184 -6.65 -8.37 -11.36
C ASN A 184 -7.38 -7.35 -12.25
N LYS A 185 -7.15 -7.36 -13.57
CA LYS A 185 -7.77 -6.42 -14.54
C LYS A 185 -9.30 -6.51 -14.67
N THR A 186 -9.95 -7.46 -13.99
CA THR A 186 -11.38 -7.76 -14.11
C THR A 186 -12.29 -6.93 -13.21
N ASN A 187 -11.84 -5.76 -12.75
CA ASN A 187 -12.68 -4.92 -11.89
C ASN A 187 -13.92 -4.44 -12.66
N PHE A 188 -15.09 -4.94 -12.26
CA PHE A 188 -16.37 -4.65 -12.88
C PHE A 188 -16.64 -3.15 -13.01
N LEU A 189 -16.42 -2.37 -11.94
CA LEU A 189 -16.65 -0.91 -11.97
C LEU A 189 -15.72 -0.19 -12.96
N ILE A 190 -14.48 -0.65 -13.11
CA ILE A 190 -13.55 -0.09 -14.10
C ILE A 190 -14.00 -0.44 -15.52
N GLN A 191 -14.49 -1.67 -15.73
CA GLN A 191 -15.01 -2.11 -17.03
C GLN A 191 -16.26 -1.34 -17.43
N GLU A 192 -17.22 -1.21 -16.53
CA GLU A 192 -18.45 -0.44 -16.77
C GLU A 192 -18.15 1.03 -17.03
N THR A 193 -17.24 1.65 -16.26
CA THR A 193 -16.81 3.03 -16.52
C THR A 193 -16.18 3.14 -17.91
N THR A 194 -15.34 2.18 -18.31
CA THR A 194 -14.69 2.17 -19.62
C THR A 194 -15.69 1.98 -20.76
N ASN A 195 -16.70 1.14 -20.57
CA ASN A 195 -17.76 0.89 -21.55
C ASN A 195 -18.66 2.11 -21.71
N HIS A 196 -19.07 2.74 -20.61
CA HIS A 196 -19.86 3.96 -20.61
C HIS A 196 -19.14 5.11 -21.34
N VAL A 197 -17.86 5.33 -21.03
CA VAL A 197 -17.02 6.34 -21.69
C VAL A 197 -16.89 6.07 -23.19
N LYS A 198 -16.78 4.80 -23.60
CA LYS A 198 -16.77 4.40 -25.01
C LYS A 198 -18.12 4.61 -25.69
N SER A 199 -19.24 4.31 -25.03
CA SER A 199 -20.58 4.48 -25.58
C SER A 199 -21.00 5.95 -25.71
N GLU A 200 -20.51 6.83 -24.84
CA GLU A 200 -20.78 8.27 -24.90
C GLU A 200 -19.88 9.03 -25.89
N GLY A 201 -18.98 8.34 -26.61
CA GLY A 201 -18.06 8.97 -27.57
C GLY A 201 -16.98 9.85 -26.92
N LEU A 202 -16.85 9.79 -25.59
CA LEU A 202 -15.80 10.46 -24.84
C LEU A 202 -14.51 9.62 -24.98
N GLY A 203 -13.78 9.80 -26.08
CA GLY A 203 -12.53 9.08 -26.36
C GLY A 203 -11.56 9.08 -25.18
N ALA A 204 -10.78 8.00 -25.06
CA ALA A 204 -9.91 7.53 -23.96
C ALA A 204 -8.86 8.52 -23.36
N THR A 205 -9.25 9.76 -23.08
CA THR A 205 -8.40 10.85 -22.61
C THR A 205 -8.62 11.21 -21.14
N ALA A 206 -9.63 10.64 -20.47
CA ALA A 206 -9.91 10.97 -19.06
C ALA A 206 -9.06 10.22 -18.02
N LEU A 207 -8.29 9.20 -18.43
CA LEU A 207 -7.49 8.36 -17.51
C LEU A 207 -5.96 8.50 -17.69
N GLN A 208 -5.51 9.31 -18.65
CA GLN A 208 -4.10 9.68 -18.79
C GLN A 208 -4.05 11.19 -18.99
N ASN A 209 -3.42 11.88 -18.04
CA ASN A 209 -3.11 13.32 -18.03
C ASN A 209 -4.24 14.25 -17.58
N ALA A 210 -4.33 14.45 -16.27
CA ALA A 210 -4.67 15.74 -15.70
C ALA A 210 -3.50 16.24 -14.86
N SER A 211 -2.40 16.59 -15.53
CA SER A 211 -1.56 17.71 -15.06
C SER A 211 -2.41 18.96 -15.28
N VAL A 212 -3.12 19.41 -14.26
CA VAL A 212 -3.77 20.72 -14.28
C VAL A 212 -3.11 21.56 -13.19
N THR A 213 -2.42 22.58 -13.68
CA THR A 213 -1.93 23.75 -12.96
C THR A 213 -2.96 24.27 -11.98
N VAL A 214 -2.47 24.60 -10.79
CA VAL A 214 -3.20 25.19 -9.67
C VAL A 214 -3.99 26.42 -10.14
N SER A 215 -5.30 26.43 -9.89
CA SER A 215 -6.00 27.65 -9.50
C SER A 215 -7.01 27.32 -8.41
N GLU A 216 -6.79 27.93 -7.25
CA GLU A 216 -7.64 27.83 -6.06
C GLU A 216 -8.99 28.50 -6.32
N LYS A 217 -10.03 27.72 -6.62
CA LYS A 217 -11.46 27.99 -6.33
C LYS A 217 -12.32 26.90 -6.96
N SER A 218 -12.71 25.88 -6.18
CA SER A 218 -13.95 25.08 -6.40
C SER A 218 -14.01 23.83 -5.50
N ASN A 219 -13.69 23.94 -4.21
CA ASN A 219 -13.76 22.77 -3.30
C ASN A 219 -15.21 22.37 -2.88
N LEU A 220 -16.23 23.11 -3.33
CA LEU A 220 -17.64 22.85 -3.01
C LEU A 220 -18.36 22.10 -4.14
N GLU A 221 -18.08 22.44 -5.39
CA GLU A 221 -18.71 21.80 -6.56
C GLU A 221 -18.24 20.35 -6.75
N THR A 222 -16.98 20.05 -6.45
CA THR A 222 -16.45 18.68 -6.58
C THR A 222 -17.12 17.74 -5.57
N LYS A 223 -17.33 18.18 -4.32
CA LYS A 223 -18.06 17.39 -3.30
C LYS A 223 -19.52 17.17 -3.70
N GLN A 224 -20.20 18.18 -4.23
CA GLN A 224 -21.57 18.04 -4.71
C GLN A 224 -21.69 17.05 -5.86
N ARG A 225 -20.75 17.07 -6.82
CA ARG A 225 -20.73 16.09 -7.93
C ARG A 225 -20.50 14.66 -7.46
N PHE A 226 -19.65 14.43 -6.45
CA PHE A 226 -19.45 13.10 -5.87
C PHE A 226 -20.70 12.57 -5.17
N VAL A 227 -21.39 13.41 -4.39
CA VAL A 227 -22.65 13.02 -3.74
C VAL A 227 -23.72 12.74 -4.78
N LEU A 228 -23.84 13.58 -5.83
CA LEU A 228 -24.79 13.37 -6.91
C LEU A 228 -24.55 12.05 -7.65
N ASN A 229 -23.29 11.71 -7.95
CA ASN A 229 -22.93 10.47 -8.66
C ASN A 229 -23.16 9.22 -7.81
N ILE A 230 -22.96 9.28 -6.49
CA ILE A 230 -23.27 8.16 -5.58
C ILE A 230 -24.80 7.98 -5.47
N THR A 231 -25.57 9.06 -5.45
CA THR A 231 -27.04 8.98 -5.48
C THR A 231 -27.55 8.45 -6.82
N LEU A 232 -26.97 8.88 -7.95
CA LEU A 232 -27.33 8.35 -9.27
C LEU A 232 -27.00 6.86 -9.39
N MET A 233 -25.86 6.42 -8.87
CA MET A 233 -25.48 4.99 -8.84
C MET A 233 -26.45 4.16 -7.98
N ARG A 234 -26.98 4.73 -6.89
CA ARG A 234 -28.00 4.08 -6.06
C ARG A 234 -29.32 3.91 -6.83
N ASP A 235 -29.72 4.90 -7.62
CA ASP A 235 -30.96 4.85 -8.39
C ASP A 235 -30.87 3.88 -9.59
N VAL A 236 -29.71 3.82 -10.25
CA VAL A 236 -29.47 2.87 -11.35
C VAL A 236 -29.47 1.42 -10.86
N LEU A 237 -28.88 1.16 -9.68
CA LEU A 237 -28.85 -0.19 -9.09
C LEU A 237 -30.18 -0.58 -8.42
N GLY A 238 -31.04 0.40 -8.08
CA GLY A 238 -32.37 0.15 -7.52
C GLY A 238 -33.44 -0.19 -8.57
N GLN A 239 -33.19 0.08 -9.85
CA GLN A 239 -34.12 -0.21 -10.95
C GLN A 239 -33.91 -1.57 -11.61
N SER A 240 -32.90 -2.35 -11.18
CA SER A 240 -32.58 -3.67 -11.74
C SER A 240 -32.99 -4.85 -10.86
N LEU A 241 -33.99 -4.67 -9.98
CA LEU A 241 -34.62 -5.74 -9.17
C LEU A 241 -36.09 -5.90 -9.54
#